data_AF-A0A2E3W4L0-F1
#
_entry.id   AF-A0A2E3W4L0-F1
#
_cell.length_a   1.000
_cell.length_b   1.000
_cell.length_c   1.000
_cell.angle_alpha   90.00
_cell.angle_beta   90.00
_cell.angle_gamma   90.00
#
_symmetry.space_group_name_H-M   'P 1'
#
loop_
_entity.id
_entity.type
_entity.pdbx_description
1 polymer ?
#
loop_
_entity_poly.entity_id
_entity_poly.type
_entity_poly.pdbx_seq_one_letter_code
_entity_poly.pdbx_strand_id
1 'polypeptide(L)'
;MKKLLLVLLLSHHAMAYLYSTGVDGKKLRWNGSRTNINLYANPVDQNSLNINSDDVQAAINEGVDEWNKVSPLKVNPVFTSYPPELGAGASFRFSNNPAFFGKGVLAITSINYDSSNGSIMSADILMNESFYSGASFTSDKSSSSGPVAYVGDVITHELGHLLGLNHSEVHDSSMIYSIFKGQHSIHSDDKSGIKSLYDLSSETGIKGKVLREGHSPVFGAHVQAINLETNEVAMGVFTEEDGSFEIKGLDANESYVLFMAPMRSKANLLERFTTVQSNYCGGKVYSPSFFSKCGARHMGNAQAIYVTQSEMVDVGVFSVKCSTPAKSEYLVQKLDESADAAVVHSYFEESKLHTTFTGYFTESEIKDGTDPDKLILDYSGLDVGAWGQLYLKVNVSTRKLGSAIGLNLHSKRADEATSSSYSVSSDPVTAKLLLDYEFSRPLSSLNSNNIFELNIYPQELTSSEKTEIFASQKSLTNERSIYFISATIVDSFGNQLEAFDDTPYEDNSLCMEGDAGPGSKAYEPLSNVSSTLGQQQGMSCATIKDAGEGNNQGTLSFIFGLIVAISFFALCKKGNDSFV
;
A
#
# COMPACT_ATOMS: atom_id res chain seq x y z
N MET A 1 38.19 5.87 -42.03
CA MET A 1 37.80 7.04 -41.20
C MET A 1 36.38 6.83 -40.71
N LYS A 2 36.19 7.05 -39.41
CA LYS A 2 35.05 6.70 -38.57
C LYS A 2 33.71 7.26 -39.08
N LYS A 3 32.65 6.46 -39.06
CA LYS A 3 31.29 6.95 -38.80
C LYS A 3 30.75 6.19 -37.59
N LEU A 4 30.76 6.93 -36.48
CA LEU A 4 30.27 6.57 -35.16
C LEU A 4 28.74 6.51 -35.23
N LEU A 5 28.14 5.34 -35.02
CA LEU A 5 26.70 5.22 -34.80
C LEU A 5 26.46 5.53 -33.32
N LEU A 6 25.89 6.71 -33.06
CA LEU A 6 25.50 7.17 -31.74
C LEU A 6 24.26 6.39 -31.30
N VAL A 7 24.44 5.39 -30.43
CA VAL A 7 23.33 4.80 -29.67
C VAL A 7 22.94 5.82 -28.61
N LEU A 8 21.84 6.54 -28.84
CA LEU A 8 21.17 7.32 -27.83
C LEU A 8 20.54 6.34 -26.83
N LEU A 9 21.23 6.10 -25.71
CA LEU A 9 20.66 5.54 -24.50
C LEU A 9 19.63 6.55 -23.97
N LEU A 10 18.37 6.42 -24.40
CA LEU A 10 17.23 7.00 -23.70
C LEU A 10 17.05 6.18 -22.42
N SER A 11 17.72 6.59 -21.34
CA SER A 11 17.40 6.15 -19.99
C SER A 11 16.01 6.68 -19.63
N HIS A 12 14.97 5.93 -20.01
CA HIS A 12 13.66 6.09 -19.41
C HIS A 12 13.83 5.74 -17.93
N HIS A 13 13.73 6.75 -17.08
CA HIS A 13 13.69 6.53 -15.64
C HIS A 13 12.30 5.95 -15.36
N ALA A 14 12.23 4.66 -15.03
CA ALA A 14 11.02 4.10 -14.45
C ALA A 14 10.81 4.84 -13.10
N MET A 15 9.69 5.55 -12.95
CA MET A 15 9.38 6.18 -11.68
C MET A 15 8.65 5.15 -10.82
N ALA A 16 9.45 4.38 -10.09
CA ALA A 16 8.96 3.37 -9.16
C ALA A 16 8.01 3.93 -8.07
N TYR A 17 8.19 5.19 -7.64
CA TYR A 17 7.59 5.66 -6.39
C TYR A 17 6.54 6.75 -6.57
N LEU A 18 5.56 6.76 -5.67
CA LEU A 18 4.58 7.82 -5.52
C LEU A 18 5.17 8.97 -4.70
N TYR A 19 5.96 9.81 -5.36
CA TYR A 19 6.37 11.08 -4.78
C TYR A 19 5.38 12.17 -5.12
N SER A 20 5.30 13.18 -4.25
CA SER A 20 4.67 14.42 -4.67
C SER A 20 5.49 14.99 -5.83
N THR A 21 4.83 15.38 -6.92
CA THR A 21 5.50 15.89 -8.13
C THR A 21 5.11 17.34 -8.40
N GLY A 22 6.06 18.13 -8.87
CA GLY A 22 5.81 19.47 -9.37
C GLY A 22 5.08 19.45 -10.71
N VAL A 23 4.67 20.62 -11.20
CA VAL A 23 3.95 20.76 -12.48
C VAL A 23 4.72 20.18 -13.67
N ASP A 24 6.06 20.19 -13.61
CA ASP A 24 6.96 19.64 -14.63
C ASP A 24 7.40 18.17 -14.35
N GLY A 25 6.67 17.47 -13.47
CA GLY A 25 6.94 16.06 -13.12
C GLY A 25 8.17 15.83 -12.23
N LYS A 26 8.80 16.89 -11.72
CA LYS A 26 9.95 16.79 -10.79
C LYS A 26 9.50 16.32 -9.41
N LYS A 27 10.28 15.42 -8.78
CA LYS A 27 10.04 14.98 -7.40
C LYS A 27 10.12 16.18 -6.46
N LEU A 28 9.11 16.36 -5.61
CA LEU A 28 9.10 17.38 -4.58
C LEU A 28 9.88 16.87 -3.38
N ARG A 29 10.94 17.58 -3.02
CA ARG A 29 11.75 17.29 -1.83
C ARG A 29 12.42 18.55 -1.31
N TRP A 30 12.72 18.59 -0.03
CA TRP A 30 13.54 19.69 0.49
C TRP A 30 14.93 19.64 -0.13
N ASN A 31 15.56 20.82 -0.27
CA ASN A 31 16.91 20.93 -0.83
C ASN A 31 17.88 19.95 -0.12
N GLY A 32 18.62 19.14 -0.88
CA GLY A 32 19.53 18.12 -0.35
C GLY A 32 20.70 18.66 0.49
N SER A 33 20.99 19.96 0.47
CA SER A 33 21.95 20.59 1.40
C SER A 33 21.37 20.83 2.79
N ARG A 34 20.04 20.76 2.95
CA ARG A 34 19.37 20.93 4.23
C ARG A 34 19.52 19.64 5.03
N THR A 35 19.69 19.77 6.34
CA THR A 35 19.75 18.63 7.27
C THR A 35 18.66 18.69 8.33
N ASN A 36 18.03 19.86 8.50
CA ASN A 36 17.04 20.12 9.53
C ASN A 36 15.87 20.94 8.98
N ILE A 37 14.66 20.64 9.44
CA ILE A 37 13.43 21.40 9.19
C ILE A 37 12.84 21.77 10.55
N ASN A 38 12.62 23.05 10.82
CA ASN A 38 11.88 23.47 12.01
C ASN A 38 10.40 23.47 11.69
N LEU A 39 9.62 22.63 12.37
CA LEU A 39 8.16 22.60 12.29
C LEU A 39 7.59 23.49 13.39
N TYR A 40 7.09 24.67 13.01
CA TYR A 40 6.57 25.64 13.97
C TYR A 40 5.10 25.37 14.28
N ALA A 41 4.76 25.24 15.55
CA ALA A 41 3.38 25.03 16.01
C ALA A 41 3.07 25.96 17.19
N ASN A 42 1.82 26.39 17.32
CA ASN A 42 1.40 27.16 18.49
C ASN A 42 1.02 26.22 19.64
N PRO A 43 1.68 26.29 20.81
CA PRO A 43 1.46 25.34 21.91
C PRO A 43 0.08 25.43 22.56
N VAL A 44 -0.69 26.49 22.31
CA VAL A 44 -2.05 26.65 22.87
C VAL A 44 -3.14 26.58 21.81
N ASP A 45 -2.79 26.25 20.56
CA ASP A 45 -3.76 26.09 19.48
C ASP A 45 -4.50 24.76 19.62
N GLN A 46 -5.63 24.80 20.32
CA GLN A 46 -6.56 23.69 20.50
C GLN A 46 -7.87 24.04 19.81
N ASN A 47 -8.33 23.18 18.90
CA ASN A 47 -9.58 23.42 18.18
C ASN A 47 -10.60 22.28 18.30
N SER A 48 -10.22 21.10 18.80
CA SER A 48 -11.16 20.01 19.08
C SER A 48 -11.47 19.87 20.57
N LEU A 49 -12.74 19.62 20.89
CA LEU A 49 -13.25 19.50 22.26
C LEU A 49 -12.67 18.29 23.04
N ASN A 50 -12.18 17.28 22.33
CA ASN A 50 -11.78 15.99 22.91
C ASN A 50 -10.26 15.80 23.04
N ILE A 51 -9.46 16.79 22.64
CA ILE A 51 -7.99 16.77 22.76
C ILE A 51 -7.52 18.08 23.39
N ASN A 52 -6.51 18.03 24.24
CA ASN A 52 -5.91 19.24 24.81
C ASN A 52 -4.59 19.60 24.09
N SER A 53 -4.00 20.75 24.43
CA SER A 53 -2.73 21.20 23.85
C SER A 53 -1.56 20.25 24.08
N ASP A 54 -1.52 19.56 25.22
CA ASP A 54 -0.44 18.63 25.55
C ASP A 54 -0.57 17.35 24.70
N ASP A 55 -1.80 16.88 24.45
CA ASP A 55 -2.08 15.76 23.55
C ASP A 55 -1.61 16.07 22.11
N VAL A 56 -1.88 17.28 21.61
CA VAL A 56 -1.45 17.72 20.28
C VAL A 56 0.08 17.78 20.20
N GLN A 57 0.72 18.38 21.20
CA GLN A 57 2.19 18.45 21.26
C GLN A 57 2.82 17.06 21.32
N ALA A 58 2.25 16.14 22.12
CA ALA A 58 2.69 14.76 22.21
C ALA A 58 2.57 14.04 20.85
N ALA A 59 1.45 14.22 20.15
CA ALA A 59 1.23 13.64 18.82
C ALA A 59 2.18 14.20 17.75
N ILE A 60 2.49 15.51 17.79
CA ILE A 60 3.51 16.12 16.91
C ILE A 60 4.88 15.50 17.17
N ASN A 61 5.28 15.40 18.44
CA ASN A 61 6.57 14.80 18.81
C ASN A 61 6.63 13.33 18.37
N GLU A 62 5.57 12.55 18.60
CA GLU A 62 5.49 11.15 18.18
C GLU A 62 5.67 10.98 16.67
N GLY A 63 4.88 11.70 15.86
CA GLY A 63 4.99 11.59 14.40
C GLY A 63 6.36 12.04 13.88
N VAL A 64 6.93 13.09 14.48
CA VAL A 64 8.28 13.55 14.14
C VAL A 64 9.34 12.51 14.51
N ASP A 65 9.21 11.86 15.67
CA ASP A 65 10.13 10.81 16.10
C ASP A 65 10.09 9.62 15.15
N GLU A 66 8.91 9.20 14.67
CA GLU A 66 8.79 8.15 13.67
C GLU A 66 9.57 8.48 12.39
N TRP A 67 9.30 9.63 11.78
CA TRP A 67 9.98 10.03 10.54
C TRP A 67 11.48 10.26 10.75
N ASN A 68 11.89 10.79 11.90
CA ASN A 68 13.29 11.01 12.23
C ASN A 68 14.10 9.71 12.40
N LYS A 69 13.48 8.55 12.61
CA LYS A 69 14.21 7.26 12.63
C LYS A 69 14.83 6.93 11.28
N VAL A 70 14.21 7.36 10.17
CA VAL A 70 14.56 6.91 8.82
C VAL A 70 14.92 8.04 7.85
N SER A 71 14.42 9.24 8.07
CA SER A 71 14.67 10.39 7.21
C SER A 71 16.11 10.92 7.39
N PRO A 72 16.79 11.31 6.29
CA PRO A 72 18.06 12.07 6.37
C PRO A 72 17.84 13.49 6.91
N LEU A 73 16.64 14.04 6.73
CA LEU A 73 16.24 15.34 7.24
C LEU A 73 15.63 15.18 8.61
N LYS A 74 16.17 15.87 9.61
CA LYS A 74 15.58 15.90 10.94
C LYS A 74 14.53 16.99 11.03
N VAL A 75 13.30 16.59 11.33
CA VAL A 75 12.23 17.53 11.68
C VAL A 75 12.35 17.86 13.16
N ASN A 76 12.34 19.13 13.51
CA ASN A 76 12.47 19.64 14.87
C ASN A 76 11.20 20.44 15.21
N PRO A 77 10.36 19.96 16.14
CA PRO A 77 9.20 20.70 16.60
C PRO A 77 9.65 21.98 17.33
N VAL A 78 9.07 23.12 16.97
CA VAL A 78 9.32 24.41 17.61
C VAL A 78 7.99 25.00 18.06
N PHE A 79 7.70 24.87 19.35
CA PHE A 79 6.47 25.39 19.94
C PHE A 79 6.62 26.87 20.28
N THR A 80 5.86 27.74 19.61
CA THR A 80 5.90 29.19 19.75
C THR A 80 4.53 29.83 19.59
N SER A 81 4.23 30.88 20.36
CA SER A 81 2.96 31.63 20.21
C SER A 81 2.83 32.37 18.88
N TYR A 82 3.92 32.49 18.11
CA TYR A 82 3.97 33.22 16.84
C TYR A 82 4.59 32.37 15.73
N PRO A 83 3.90 31.32 15.24
CA PRO A 83 4.38 30.54 14.10
C PRO A 83 4.44 31.42 12.83
N PRO A 84 5.39 31.16 11.92
CA PRO A 84 5.59 31.95 10.69
C PRO A 84 4.36 31.87 9.79
N GLU A 85 4.02 32.96 9.09
CA GLU A 85 2.88 32.99 8.17
C GLU A 85 2.89 31.81 7.17
N LEU A 86 1.69 31.40 6.72
CA LEU A 86 1.55 30.33 5.72
C LEU A 86 2.38 30.68 4.48
N GLY A 87 3.11 29.70 3.95
CA GLY A 87 4.01 29.87 2.81
C GLY A 87 5.42 30.34 3.17
N ALA A 88 5.72 30.69 4.42
CA ALA A 88 7.03 31.22 4.83
C ALA A 88 7.98 30.18 5.45
N GLY A 89 7.50 28.97 5.78
CA GLY A 89 8.29 27.93 6.41
C GLY A 89 7.54 26.61 6.55
N ALA A 90 7.97 25.76 7.50
CA ALA A 90 7.20 24.59 7.86
C ALA A 90 6.35 24.89 9.10
N SER A 91 5.02 24.79 9.00
CA SER A 91 4.14 25.07 10.14
C SER A 91 3.04 24.04 10.31
N PHE A 92 2.54 23.91 11.53
CA PHE A 92 1.39 23.09 11.89
C PHE A 92 0.34 23.98 12.57
N ARG A 93 -0.90 23.91 12.08
CA ARG A 93 -2.01 24.71 12.58
C ARG A 93 -3.34 23.99 12.43
N PHE A 94 -4.29 24.34 13.25
CA PHE A 94 -5.70 24.03 13.00
C PHE A 94 -6.36 25.16 12.22
N SER A 95 -7.36 24.81 11.39
CA SER A 95 -8.13 25.80 10.62
C SER A 95 -9.59 25.40 10.53
N ASN A 96 -10.47 26.36 10.78
CA ASN A 96 -11.92 26.21 10.62
C ASN A 96 -12.42 26.76 9.28
N ASN A 97 -11.52 27.26 8.42
CA ASN A 97 -11.90 27.85 7.14
C ASN A 97 -12.22 26.75 6.12
N PRO A 98 -13.50 26.57 5.72
CA PRO A 98 -13.89 25.52 4.80
C PRO A 98 -13.31 25.71 3.38
N ALA A 99 -12.77 26.89 3.04
CA ALA A 99 -12.14 27.11 1.74
C ALA A 99 -10.91 26.22 1.51
N PHE A 100 -10.26 25.76 2.58
CA PHE A 100 -9.12 24.84 2.49
C PHE A 100 -9.54 23.38 2.35
N PHE A 101 -10.77 23.02 2.72
CA PHE A 101 -11.14 21.64 2.96
C PHE A 101 -12.32 21.18 2.11
N GLY A 102 -12.14 20.05 1.43
CA GLY A 102 -13.24 19.29 0.84
C GLY A 102 -14.09 18.58 1.90
N LYS A 103 -15.26 18.05 1.51
CA LYS A 103 -16.08 17.20 2.38
C LYS A 103 -15.31 15.93 2.77
N GLY A 104 -15.24 15.64 4.07
CA GLY A 104 -14.55 14.46 4.60
C GLY A 104 -13.03 14.57 4.62
N VAL A 105 -12.45 15.75 4.37
CA VAL A 105 -11.00 15.94 4.48
C VAL A 105 -10.62 16.18 5.95
N LEU A 106 -9.66 15.45 6.50
CA LEU A 106 -9.21 15.59 7.91
C LEU A 106 -8.12 16.61 8.09
N ALA A 107 -7.20 16.69 7.14
CA ALA A 107 -6.11 17.62 7.13
C ALA A 107 -5.62 17.82 5.69
N ILE A 108 -4.86 18.89 5.50
CA ILE A 108 -4.08 19.08 4.29
C ILE A 108 -2.66 19.50 4.60
N THR A 109 -1.74 19.11 3.72
CA THR A 109 -0.41 19.72 3.64
C THR A 109 -0.34 20.60 2.40
N SER A 110 -0.13 21.90 2.57
CA SER A 110 0.11 22.84 1.47
C SER A 110 1.62 22.98 1.25
N ILE A 111 2.10 22.72 0.04
CA ILE A 111 3.52 22.73 -0.30
C ILE A 111 3.81 23.84 -1.32
N ASN A 112 4.76 24.72 -0.99
CA ASN A 112 5.35 25.66 -1.94
C ASN A 112 6.73 25.17 -2.35
N TYR A 113 7.05 25.24 -3.64
CA TYR A 113 8.28 24.69 -4.20
C TYR A 113 8.77 25.45 -5.43
N ASP A 114 10.06 25.31 -5.72
CA ASP A 114 10.67 25.78 -6.95
C ASP A 114 10.30 24.83 -8.11
N SER A 115 9.48 25.32 -9.04
CA SER A 115 9.02 24.55 -10.20
C SER A 115 10.15 23.99 -11.08
N SER A 116 11.30 24.67 -11.13
CA SER A 116 12.41 24.29 -12.00
C SER A 116 13.11 23.00 -11.55
N ASN A 117 13.14 22.73 -10.25
CA ASN A 117 13.92 21.63 -9.65
C ASN A 117 13.14 20.78 -8.62
N GLY A 118 11.90 21.16 -8.28
CA GLY A 118 11.06 20.49 -7.29
C GLY A 118 11.46 20.74 -5.84
N SER A 119 12.33 21.72 -5.55
CA SER A 119 12.79 21.95 -4.19
C SER A 119 11.70 22.61 -3.34
N ILE A 120 11.28 21.93 -2.27
CA ILE A 120 10.31 22.46 -1.30
C ILE A 120 10.92 23.66 -0.60
N MET A 121 10.16 24.76 -0.59
CA MET A 121 10.50 26.04 0.06
C MET A 121 9.74 26.22 1.38
N SER A 122 8.47 25.81 1.43
CA SER A 122 7.61 25.85 2.62
C SER A 122 6.60 24.70 2.58
N ALA A 123 6.12 24.29 3.75
CA ALA A 123 5.10 23.24 3.89
C ALA A 123 4.22 23.49 5.12
N ASP A 124 2.94 23.74 4.93
CA ASP A 124 2.01 24.05 6.01
C ASP A 124 1.00 22.92 6.19
N ILE A 125 1.00 22.32 7.37
CA ILE A 125 0.02 21.30 7.79
C ILE A 125 -1.17 22.02 8.43
N LEU A 126 -2.34 21.85 7.84
CA LEU A 126 -3.61 22.42 8.28
C LEU A 126 -4.58 21.31 8.67
N MET A 127 -4.87 21.18 9.95
CA MET A 127 -5.86 20.25 10.49
C MET A 127 -7.28 20.84 10.34
N ASN A 128 -8.24 20.04 9.86
CA ASN A 128 -9.59 20.49 9.57
C ASN A 128 -10.47 20.52 10.82
N GLU A 129 -10.87 21.72 11.22
CA GLU A 129 -11.78 22.00 12.34
C GLU A 129 -13.06 22.69 11.86
N SER A 130 -13.36 22.62 10.56
CA SER A 130 -14.61 23.13 10.04
C SER A 130 -15.78 22.26 10.53
N PHE A 131 -16.89 22.91 10.87
CA PHE A 131 -18.14 22.23 11.25
C PHE A 131 -18.67 21.25 10.18
N TYR A 132 -18.13 21.29 8.97
CA TYR A 132 -18.54 20.46 7.82
C TYR A 132 -17.64 19.24 7.59
N SER A 133 -16.61 19.02 8.42
CA SER A 133 -15.72 17.86 8.30
C SER A 133 -16.47 16.54 8.51
N GLY A 134 -17.48 16.53 9.40
CA GLY A 134 -18.16 15.30 9.82
C GLY A 134 -17.28 14.38 10.68
N ALA A 135 -16.12 14.87 11.10
CA ALA A 135 -15.07 14.15 11.80
C ALA A 135 -14.73 14.81 13.14
N SER A 136 -14.24 14.04 14.10
CA SER A 136 -13.69 14.56 15.37
C SER A 136 -12.33 13.94 15.68
N PHE A 137 -11.43 14.74 16.26
CA PHE A 137 -10.15 14.24 16.74
C PHE A 137 -10.24 13.66 18.14
N THR A 138 -9.39 12.68 18.44
CA THR A 138 -9.21 12.08 19.76
C THR A 138 -7.72 11.94 20.09
N SER A 139 -7.37 11.88 21.37
CA SER A 139 -6.03 11.55 21.86
C SER A 139 -5.89 10.06 22.22
N ASP A 140 -6.99 9.31 22.19
CA ASP A 140 -7.01 7.87 22.42
C ASP A 140 -6.81 7.09 21.11
N LYS A 141 -5.66 6.42 20.99
CA LYS A 141 -5.27 5.57 19.85
C LYS A 141 -6.28 4.46 19.58
N SER A 142 -6.92 3.93 20.61
CA SER A 142 -7.87 2.81 20.48
C SER A 142 -9.22 3.23 19.90
N SER A 143 -9.51 4.53 19.95
CA SER A 143 -10.75 5.13 19.45
C SER A 143 -10.68 5.57 17.97
N SER A 144 -9.52 5.46 17.31
CA SER A 144 -9.36 5.82 15.89
C SER A 144 -10.15 4.87 14.99
N SER A 145 -11.31 5.33 14.49
CA SER A 145 -12.22 4.58 13.62
C SER A 145 -13.35 5.47 13.09
N GLY A 146 -13.78 5.22 11.84
CA GLY A 146 -15.01 5.82 11.32
C GLY A 146 -14.94 7.35 11.29
N PRO A 147 -15.83 8.09 12.00
CA PRO A 147 -15.78 9.55 12.09
C PRO A 147 -14.81 10.10 13.15
N VAL A 148 -14.13 9.23 13.90
CA VAL A 148 -13.19 9.62 14.96
C VAL A 148 -11.77 9.29 14.53
N ALA A 149 -10.89 10.27 14.50
CA ALA A 149 -9.49 10.09 14.11
C ALA A 149 -8.57 10.36 15.30
N TYR A 150 -7.67 9.42 15.61
CA TYR A 150 -6.56 9.74 16.51
C TYR A 150 -5.70 10.83 15.87
N VAL A 151 -5.45 11.92 16.60
CA VAL A 151 -4.76 13.09 16.03
C VAL A 151 -3.35 12.76 15.55
N GLY A 152 -2.65 11.83 16.22
CA GLY A 152 -1.32 11.37 15.80
C GLY A 152 -1.34 10.57 14.49
N ASP A 153 -2.40 9.81 14.22
CA ASP A 153 -2.55 9.08 12.94
C ASP A 153 -2.53 10.05 11.75
N VAL A 154 -3.26 11.17 11.88
CA VAL A 154 -3.33 12.22 10.85
C VAL A 154 -2.03 13.03 10.80
N ILE A 155 -1.45 13.40 11.94
CA ILE A 155 -0.20 14.18 11.97
C ILE A 155 0.95 13.40 11.32
N THR A 156 1.12 12.10 11.64
CA THR A 156 2.17 11.28 11.02
C THR A 156 2.02 11.23 9.50
N HIS A 157 0.78 11.08 9.01
CA HIS A 157 0.49 11.13 7.58
C HIS A 157 0.90 12.47 6.93
N GLU A 158 0.44 13.59 7.49
CA GLU A 158 0.74 14.92 6.95
C GLU A 158 2.25 15.25 7.02
N LEU A 159 2.96 14.75 8.02
CA LEU A 159 4.42 14.86 8.09
C LEU A 159 5.11 14.15 6.91
N GLY A 160 4.57 13.04 6.42
CA GLY A 160 5.08 12.38 5.22
C GLY A 160 4.90 13.24 3.96
N HIS A 161 3.77 13.93 3.82
CA HIS A 161 3.57 14.93 2.77
C HIS A 161 4.53 16.11 2.91
N LEU A 162 4.71 16.63 4.13
CA LEU A 162 5.69 17.68 4.42
C LEU A 162 7.10 17.28 3.97
N LEU A 163 7.45 16.00 4.10
CA LEU A 163 8.73 15.46 3.62
C LEU A 163 8.77 15.16 2.12
N GLY A 164 7.64 15.27 1.41
CA GLY A 164 7.54 15.15 -0.05
C GLY A 164 6.95 13.83 -0.56
N LEU A 165 6.49 12.95 0.31
CA LEU A 165 5.80 11.72 -0.08
C LEU A 165 4.40 12.01 -0.62
N ASN A 166 3.89 11.12 -1.47
CA ASN A 166 2.49 11.09 -1.87
C ASN A 166 1.77 9.92 -1.22
N HIS A 167 0.48 9.77 -1.52
CA HIS A 167 -0.30 8.67 -0.99
C HIS A 167 0.20 7.31 -1.50
N SER A 168 0.05 6.29 -0.67
CA SER A 168 0.27 4.88 -0.98
C SER A 168 -1.06 4.11 -1.06
N GLU A 169 -1.06 2.98 -1.78
CA GLU A 169 -2.14 1.98 -1.72
C GLU A 169 -1.76 0.73 -0.90
N VAL A 170 -0.60 0.75 -0.24
CA VAL A 170 -0.21 -0.27 0.74
C VAL A 170 -1.05 -0.06 2.00
N HIS A 171 -1.79 -1.10 2.40
CA HIS A 171 -2.82 -1.02 3.44
C HIS A 171 -2.37 -0.48 4.81
N ASP A 172 -1.15 -0.82 5.21
CA ASP A 172 -0.60 -0.40 6.50
C ASP A 172 0.31 0.81 6.41
N SER A 173 0.47 1.40 5.22
CA SER A 173 1.27 2.62 5.03
C SER A 173 0.66 3.79 5.79
N SER A 174 1.50 4.53 6.53
CA SER A 174 1.10 5.81 7.12
C SER A 174 0.68 6.82 6.05
N MET A 175 1.13 6.63 4.81
CA MET A 175 0.75 7.43 3.64
C MET A 175 -0.51 6.95 2.92
N ILE A 176 -1.26 5.97 3.43
CA ILE A 176 -2.56 5.63 2.84
C ILE A 176 -3.53 6.81 2.98
N TYR A 177 -4.26 7.13 1.91
CA TYR A 177 -5.08 8.35 1.80
C TYR A 177 -6.32 8.40 2.72
N SER A 178 -6.59 7.34 3.47
CA SER A 178 -7.80 7.18 4.29
C SER A 178 -7.41 6.73 5.68
N ILE A 179 -8.01 7.35 6.70
CA ILE A 179 -7.64 7.13 8.10
C ILE A 179 -7.90 5.70 8.57
N PHE A 180 -6.89 5.04 9.11
CA PHE A 180 -7.07 3.76 9.80
C PHE A 180 -6.37 3.76 11.15
N LYS A 181 -6.74 2.78 11.98
CA LYS A 181 -6.20 2.65 13.33
C LYS A 181 -4.72 2.23 13.29
N GLY A 182 -3.84 3.02 13.90
CA GLY A 182 -2.40 2.73 14.00
C GLY A 182 -1.53 3.41 12.95
N GLN A 183 -2.10 4.30 12.14
CA GLN A 183 -1.40 5.07 11.10
C GLN A 183 -0.33 6.03 11.66
N HIS A 184 -0.32 6.29 12.97
CA HIS A 184 0.71 7.07 13.65
C HIS A 184 2.11 6.42 13.61
N SER A 185 2.21 5.13 13.31
CA SER A 185 3.47 4.40 13.12
C SER A 185 3.78 4.24 11.63
N ILE A 186 5.00 4.59 11.21
CA ILE A 186 5.40 4.46 9.81
C ILE A 186 5.68 3.00 9.40
N HIS A 187 5.25 2.65 8.20
CA HIS A 187 5.37 1.31 7.63
C HIS A 187 6.65 1.14 6.79
N SER A 188 7.01 -0.10 6.48
CA SER A 188 8.18 -0.42 5.65
C SER A 188 8.11 0.22 4.25
N ASP A 189 6.91 0.33 3.67
CA ASP A 189 6.65 1.10 2.44
C ASP A 189 7.04 2.58 2.58
N ASP A 190 6.65 3.22 3.68
CA ASP A 190 6.95 4.65 3.96
C ASP A 190 8.45 4.89 4.12
N LYS A 191 9.11 4.00 4.89
CA LYS A 191 10.57 4.03 5.13
C LYS A 191 11.33 3.90 3.82
N SER A 192 10.86 3.05 2.93
CA SER A 192 11.54 2.81 1.65
C SER A 192 11.24 3.94 0.65
N GLY A 193 10.02 4.49 0.67
CA GLY A 193 9.64 5.69 -0.08
C GLY A 193 10.50 6.91 0.29
N ILE A 194 10.69 7.19 1.58
CA ILE A 194 11.50 8.33 2.03
C ILE A 194 12.98 8.14 1.72
N LYS A 195 13.53 6.94 1.94
CA LYS A 195 14.93 6.63 1.58
C LYS A 195 15.15 6.87 0.10
N SER A 196 14.22 6.44 -0.75
CA SER A 196 14.34 6.64 -2.19
C SER A 196 14.17 8.09 -2.63
N LEU A 197 13.25 8.85 -2.03
CA LEU A 197 13.04 10.27 -2.37
C LEU A 197 14.32 11.11 -2.16
N TYR A 198 15.09 10.75 -1.14
CA TYR A 198 16.33 11.44 -0.76
C TYR A 198 17.60 10.71 -1.21
N ASP A 199 17.49 9.82 -2.21
CA ASP A 199 18.62 9.11 -2.84
C ASP A 199 19.49 8.33 -1.83
N LEU A 200 18.86 7.78 -0.79
CA LEU A 200 19.48 6.90 0.22
C LEU A 200 19.24 5.41 -0.05
N SER A 201 18.40 5.07 -1.02
CA SER A 201 18.12 3.68 -1.37
C SER A 201 19.34 3.03 -2.02
N SER A 202 19.61 1.78 -1.66
CA SER A 202 20.51 0.92 -2.43
C SER A 202 19.93 0.66 -3.83
N GLU A 203 20.79 0.30 -4.78
CA GLU A 203 20.36 -0.25 -6.08
C GLU A 203 19.86 -1.71 -5.96
N THR A 204 19.77 -2.24 -4.74
CA THR A 204 19.15 -3.53 -4.41
C THR A 204 17.66 -3.46 -4.73
N GLY A 205 17.15 -4.36 -5.57
CA GLY A 205 15.77 -4.28 -6.03
C GLY A 205 15.29 -5.37 -6.97
N ILE A 206 14.05 -5.22 -7.41
CA ILE A 206 13.38 -6.11 -8.37
C ILE A 206 12.73 -5.25 -9.46
N LYS A 207 12.85 -5.64 -10.73
CA LYS A 207 12.15 -5.03 -11.87
C LYS A 207 11.43 -6.06 -12.72
N GLY A 208 10.53 -5.57 -13.55
CA GLY A 208 9.91 -6.36 -14.60
C GLY A 208 8.94 -5.53 -15.42
N LYS A 209 8.05 -6.20 -16.15
CA LYS A 209 6.96 -5.57 -16.89
C LYS A 209 5.63 -6.25 -16.63
N VAL A 210 4.60 -5.48 -16.33
CA VAL A 210 3.22 -5.96 -16.32
C VAL A 210 2.61 -5.84 -17.70
N LEU A 211 2.31 -7.00 -18.30
CA LEU A 211 1.77 -7.11 -19.64
C LEU A 211 0.46 -7.91 -19.67
N ARG A 212 -0.26 -7.78 -20.78
CA ARG A 212 -1.46 -8.54 -21.15
C ARG A 212 -1.19 -9.32 -22.41
N GLU A 213 -2.18 -10.09 -22.86
CA GLU A 213 -2.12 -10.79 -24.14
C GLU A 213 -1.64 -9.87 -25.29
N GLY A 214 -0.81 -10.43 -26.17
CA GLY A 214 -0.17 -9.69 -27.26
C GLY A 214 0.93 -8.73 -26.83
N HIS A 215 1.49 -8.87 -25.62
CA HIS A 215 2.51 -7.97 -25.05
C HIS A 215 2.02 -6.53 -24.87
N SER A 216 0.71 -6.37 -24.61
CA SER A 216 0.10 -5.07 -24.40
C SER A 216 0.42 -4.57 -22.98
N PRO A 217 1.01 -3.37 -22.79
CA PRO A 217 1.41 -2.90 -21.46
C PRO A 217 0.20 -2.55 -20.58
N VAL A 218 0.37 -2.70 -19.27
CA VAL A 218 -0.57 -2.21 -18.26
C VAL A 218 0.03 -1.02 -17.54
N PHE A 219 -0.55 0.15 -17.75
CA PHE A 219 -0.20 1.35 -17.00
C PHE A 219 -1.00 1.41 -15.70
N GLY A 220 -0.33 1.68 -14.58
CA GLY A 220 -0.97 1.85 -13.27
C GLY A 220 -1.42 0.56 -12.60
N ALA A 221 -0.91 -0.62 -12.96
CA ALA A 221 -0.98 -1.78 -12.08
C ALA A 221 -0.14 -1.54 -10.82
N HIS A 222 -0.69 -1.84 -9.64
CA HIS A 222 0.00 -1.77 -8.36
C HIS A 222 0.78 -3.08 -8.13
N VAL A 223 2.11 -3.00 -8.03
CA VAL A 223 3.01 -4.13 -7.77
C VAL A 223 3.65 -3.92 -6.40
N GLN A 224 3.55 -4.93 -5.55
CA GLN A 224 4.06 -4.93 -4.19
C GLN A 224 5.12 -6.01 -4.03
N ALA A 225 6.25 -5.67 -3.41
CA ALA A 225 7.22 -6.64 -2.90
C ALA A 225 6.89 -6.96 -1.44
N ILE A 226 6.54 -8.21 -1.16
CA ILE A 226 6.27 -8.70 0.19
C ILE A 226 7.49 -9.49 0.65
N ASN A 227 8.06 -9.09 1.77
CA ASN A 227 9.20 -9.75 2.39
C ASN A 227 8.73 -11.03 3.09
N LEU A 228 9.37 -12.17 2.78
CA LEU A 228 8.97 -13.49 3.28
C LEU A 228 9.44 -13.72 4.72
N GLU A 229 10.43 -12.97 5.19
CA GLU A 229 10.99 -13.07 6.53
C GLU A 229 10.14 -12.33 7.56
N THR A 230 9.86 -11.05 7.28
CA THR A 230 9.09 -10.14 8.15
C THR A 230 7.59 -10.25 7.94
N ASN A 231 7.16 -10.86 6.83
CA ASN A 231 5.75 -10.89 6.44
C ASN A 231 5.14 -9.48 6.29
N GLU A 232 5.91 -8.50 5.82
CA GLU A 232 5.45 -7.13 5.56
C GLU A 232 5.56 -6.77 4.08
N VAL A 233 4.75 -5.81 3.61
CA VAL A 233 4.99 -5.19 2.30
C VAL A 233 6.19 -4.27 2.45
N ALA A 234 7.32 -4.65 1.84
CA ALA A 234 8.52 -3.82 1.87
C ALA A 234 8.32 -2.54 1.04
N MET A 235 7.62 -2.65 -0.08
CA MET A 235 7.33 -1.53 -0.99
C MET A 235 6.20 -1.83 -1.97
N GLY A 236 5.39 -0.82 -2.28
CA GLY A 236 4.44 -0.79 -3.39
C GLY A 236 4.82 0.24 -4.47
N VAL A 237 4.65 -0.13 -5.75
CA VAL A 237 4.95 0.71 -6.92
C VAL A 237 3.84 0.61 -7.96
N PHE A 238 3.66 1.66 -8.76
CA PHE A 238 2.77 1.62 -9.91
C PHE A 238 3.56 1.48 -11.20
N THR A 239 3.05 0.67 -12.12
CA THR A 239 3.65 0.48 -13.44
C THR A 239 3.53 1.70 -14.33
N GLU A 240 4.55 1.92 -15.15
CA GLU A 240 4.64 3.01 -16.13
C GLU A 240 3.88 2.68 -17.43
N GLU A 241 3.79 3.64 -18.36
CA GLU A 241 3.01 3.50 -19.60
C GLU A 241 3.41 2.28 -20.45
N ASP A 242 4.68 1.90 -20.38
CA ASP A 242 5.24 0.74 -21.08
C ASP A 242 5.14 -0.57 -20.28
N GLY A 243 4.38 -0.54 -19.18
CA GLY A 243 4.17 -1.63 -18.24
C GLY A 243 5.34 -1.88 -17.30
N SER A 244 6.45 -1.13 -17.40
CA SER A 244 7.61 -1.36 -16.55
C SER A 244 7.32 -1.00 -15.10
N PHE A 245 7.90 -1.78 -14.18
CA PHE A 245 8.01 -1.43 -12.77
C PHE A 245 9.44 -1.67 -12.31
N GLU A 246 9.84 -0.92 -11.30
CA GLU A 246 11.11 -1.09 -10.61
C GLU A 246 10.83 -0.89 -9.11
N ILE A 247 11.38 -1.73 -8.26
CA ILE A 247 11.27 -1.65 -6.80
C ILE A 247 12.71 -1.60 -6.29
N LYS A 248 13.18 -0.45 -5.81
CA LYS A 248 14.55 -0.30 -5.28
C LYS A 248 14.58 0.00 -3.80
N GLY A 249 15.74 -0.19 -3.19
CA GLY A 249 15.95 0.03 -1.77
C GLY A 249 15.40 -1.10 -0.90
N LEU A 250 15.25 -2.28 -1.48
CA LEU A 250 14.94 -3.49 -0.74
C LEU A 250 16.14 -3.86 0.15
N ASP A 251 15.84 -4.42 1.31
CA ASP A 251 16.87 -4.97 2.19
C ASP A 251 17.54 -6.16 1.49
N ALA A 252 18.87 -6.18 1.54
CA ALA A 252 19.67 -7.15 0.83
C ALA A 252 19.78 -8.46 1.62
N ASN A 253 19.97 -9.56 0.89
CA ASN A 253 20.07 -10.93 1.40
C ASN A 253 18.75 -11.42 2.03
N GLU A 254 17.64 -10.95 1.49
CA GLU A 254 16.28 -11.30 1.91
C GLU A 254 15.45 -11.74 0.70
N SER A 255 14.34 -12.42 0.97
CA SER A 255 13.53 -13.09 -0.04
C SER A 255 12.16 -12.43 -0.15
N TYR A 256 11.74 -12.16 -1.37
CA TYR A 256 10.51 -11.42 -1.64
C TYR A 256 9.58 -12.20 -2.56
N VAL A 257 8.29 -11.97 -2.44
CA VAL A 257 7.30 -12.34 -3.46
C VAL A 257 6.67 -11.09 -4.04
N LEU A 258 6.40 -11.11 -5.35
CA LEU A 258 5.69 -10.01 -6.00
C LEU A 258 4.19 -10.28 -6.03
N PHE A 259 3.41 -9.33 -5.55
CA PHE A 259 1.95 -9.34 -5.61
C PHE A 259 1.46 -8.16 -6.44
N MET A 260 0.60 -8.41 -7.41
CA MET A 260 0.02 -7.37 -8.25
C MET A 260 -1.48 -7.25 -8.02
N ALA A 261 -1.97 -6.02 -7.98
CA ALA A 261 -3.40 -5.69 -7.91
C ALA A 261 -3.76 -4.54 -8.87
N PRO A 262 -5.05 -4.41 -9.24
CA PRO A 262 -5.58 -3.20 -9.84
C PRO A 262 -5.38 -1.99 -8.93
N MET A 263 -5.03 -0.84 -9.52
CA MET A 263 -5.12 0.44 -8.82
C MET A 263 -6.55 0.68 -8.38
N ARG A 264 -6.73 1.02 -7.12
CA ARG A 264 -8.07 1.08 -6.54
C ARG A 264 -8.63 2.50 -6.46
N SER A 265 -7.78 3.50 -6.32
CA SER A 265 -8.16 4.85 -5.93
C SER A 265 -7.59 5.95 -6.82
N LYS A 266 -8.11 6.06 -8.06
CA LYS A 266 -7.63 7.07 -9.03
C LYS A 266 -7.74 8.51 -8.52
N ALA A 267 -8.79 8.81 -7.76
CA ALA A 267 -9.10 10.16 -7.30
C ALA A 267 -8.23 10.64 -6.12
N ASN A 268 -7.58 9.71 -5.42
CA ASN A 268 -6.74 10.02 -4.26
C ASN A 268 -5.25 9.78 -4.54
N LEU A 269 -4.89 9.40 -5.77
CA LEU A 269 -3.52 9.30 -6.25
C LEU A 269 -3.19 10.46 -7.19
N LEU A 270 -1.96 10.48 -7.71
CA LEU A 270 -1.49 11.51 -8.65
C LEU A 270 -2.38 11.62 -9.90
N GLU A 271 -2.60 12.85 -10.36
CA GLU A 271 -3.46 13.17 -11.51
C GLU A 271 -3.08 12.40 -12.79
N ARG A 272 -1.80 12.06 -12.96
CA ARG A 272 -1.29 11.25 -14.08
C ARG A 272 -1.99 9.89 -14.21
N PHE A 273 -2.55 9.36 -13.13
CA PHE A 273 -3.21 8.05 -13.09
C PHE A 273 -4.71 8.11 -13.36
N THR A 274 -5.30 9.29 -13.61
CA THR A 274 -6.75 9.44 -13.86
C THR A 274 -7.27 8.61 -15.05
N THR A 275 -6.41 8.34 -16.03
CA THR A 275 -6.68 7.58 -17.26
C THR A 275 -6.41 6.08 -17.14
N VAL A 276 -5.87 5.59 -16.01
CA VAL A 276 -5.56 4.17 -15.79
C VAL A 276 -6.80 3.31 -16.04
N GLN A 277 -6.62 2.18 -16.71
CA GLN A 277 -7.67 1.17 -16.89
C GLN A 277 -7.26 -0.13 -16.21
N SER A 278 -8.23 -0.88 -15.71
CA SER A 278 -8.03 -2.18 -15.09
C SER A 278 -9.00 -3.25 -15.62
N ASN A 279 -9.95 -2.86 -16.47
CA ASN A 279 -11.00 -3.71 -17.00
C ASN A 279 -10.55 -4.52 -18.23
N TYR A 280 -9.45 -5.26 -18.08
CA TYR A 280 -8.80 -6.02 -19.15
C TYR A 280 -9.24 -7.49 -19.23
N CYS A 281 -10.35 -7.89 -18.62
CA CYS A 281 -10.79 -9.28 -18.63
C CYS A 281 -12.20 -9.42 -19.17
N GLY A 282 -12.37 -9.20 -20.48
CA GLY A 282 -13.69 -9.12 -21.12
C GLY A 282 -14.52 -7.98 -20.55
N GLY A 283 -13.89 -6.83 -20.28
CA GLY A 283 -14.50 -5.68 -19.64
C GLY A 283 -14.64 -5.77 -18.11
N LYS A 284 -14.18 -6.85 -17.48
CA LYS A 284 -14.06 -6.96 -16.01
C LYS A 284 -12.66 -6.57 -15.53
N VAL A 285 -12.58 -6.13 -14.28
CA VAL A 285 -11.30 -5.84 -13.61
C VAL A 285 -10.47 -7.12 -13.48
N TYR A 286 -9.18 -7.05 -13.80
CA TYR A 286 -8.27 -8.19 -13.62
C TYR A 286 -8.12 -8.57 -12.14
N SER A 287 -7.91 -9.84 -11.87
CA SER A 287 -7.71 -10.39 -10.53
C SER A 287 -6.36 -9.96 -9.96
N PRO A 288 -6.29 -9.63 -8.66
CA PRO A 288 -5.03 -9.64 -7.95
C PRO A 288 -4.40 -11.03 -8.02
N SER A 289 -3.07 -11.08 -8.08
CA SER A 289 -2.31 -12.31 -8.26
C SER A 289 -0.85 -12.15 -7.85
N PHE A 290 -0.22 -13.25 -7.45
CA PHE A 290 1.23 -13.32 -7.25
C PHE A 290 1.97 -13.67 -8.54
N PHE A 291 3.22 -13.20 -8.64
CA PHE A 291 4.15 -13.61 -9.68
C PHE A 291 4.47 -15.09 -9.50
N SER A 292 4.05 -15.92 -10.46
CA SER A 292 4.06 -17.37 -10.38
C SER A 292 4.42 -17.96 -11.74
N LYS A 293 4.91 -19.20 -11.78
CA LYS A 293 5.25 -19.88 -13.04
C LYS A 293 4.01 -20.17 -13.87
N CYS A 294 4.20 -20.36 -15.17
CA CYS A 294 3.13 -20.78 -16.05
C CYS A 294 2.68 -22.23 -15.76
N GLY A 295 1.40 -22.52 -16.00
CA GLY A 295 0.84 -23.88 -15.93
C GLY A 295 0.10 -24.20 -14.63
N ALA A 296 -0.89 -25.10 -14.74
CA ALA A 296 -1.88 -25.38 -13.69
C ALA A 296 -1.28 -25.85 -12.35
N ARG A 297 -0.13 -26.53 -12.37
CA ARG A 297 0.55 -27.02 -11.16
C ARG A 297 1.20 -25.93 -10.32
N HIS A 298 1.50 -24.78 -10.93
CA HIS A 298 2.19 -23.65 -10.29
C HIS A 298 1.25 -22.47 -10.05
N MET A 299 0.00 -22.52 -10.54
CA MET A 299 -1.00 -21.49 -10.30
C MET A 299 -1.27 -21.34 -8.80
N GLY A 300 -1.13 -20.12 -8.29
CA GLY A 300 -1.30 -19.81 -6.87
C GLY A 300 -0.04 -19.96 -6.02
N ASN A 301 1.06 -20.47 -6.59
CA ASN A 301 2.37 -20.57 -5.91
C ASN A 301 3.26 -19.41 -6.38
N ALA A 302 3.44 -18.42 -5.51
CA ALA A 302 4.34 -17.30 -5.74
C ALA A 302 5.80 -17.76 -5.82
N GLN A 303 6.56 -17.21 -6.76
CA GLN A 303 8.01 -17.43 -6.82
C GLN A 303 8.72 -16.58 -5.77
N ALA A 304 9.51 -17.20 -4.91
CA ALA A 304 10.41 -16.53 -3.98
C ALA A 304 11.62 -15.97 -4.75
N ILE A 305 11.85 -14.68 -4.61
CA ILE A 305 12.91 -13.92 -5.30
C ILE A 305 13.91 -13.46 -4.26
N TYR A 306 15.09 -14.07 -4.26
CA TYR A 306 16.17 -13.67 -3.38
C TYR A 306 16.95 -12.50 -3.98
N VAL A 307 17.15 -11.44 -3.20
CA VAL A 307 17.81 -10.22 -3.70
C VAL A 307 19.13 -10.01 -2.96
N THR A 308 20.25 -9.99 -3.69
CA THR A 308 21.57 -9.75 -3.12
C THR A 308 21.95 -8.27 -3.12
N GLN A 309 22.99 -7.90 -2.37
CA GLN A 309 23.38 -6.50 -2.22
C GLN A 309 23.78 -5.84 -3.56
N SER A 310 23.20 -4.68 -3.85
CA SER A 310 23.43 -3.89 -5.08
C SER A 310 23.04 -4.61 -6.37
N GLU A 311 22.14 -5.59 -6.29
CA GLU A 311 21.59 -6.30 -7.43
C GLU A 311 20.16 -5.86 -7.71
N MET A 312 19.83 -5.71 -9.00
CA MET A 312 18.48 -5.41 -9.44
C MET A 312 17.97 -6.56 -10.30
N VAL A 313 17.20 -7.45 -9.68
CA VAL A 313 16.72 -8.71 -10.25
C VAL A 313 15.64 -8.45 -11.29
N ASP A 314 15.80 -8.96 -12.50
CA ASP A 314 14.80 -8.85 -13.56
C ASP A 314 13.93 -10.12 -13.59
N VAL A 315 12.65 -9.98 -13.25
CA VAL A 315 11.68 -11.10 -13.28
C VAL A 315 11.00 -11.26 -14.64
N GLY A 316 11.29 -10.40 -15.61
CA GLY A 316 10.68 -10.44 -16.94
C GLY A 316 9.21 -10.01 -16.94
N VAL A 317 8.37 -10.79 -17.62
CA VAL A 317 6.94 -10.51 -17.78
C VAL A 317 6.12 -11.03 -16.59
N PHE A 318 5.36 -10.13 -15.95
CA PHE A 318 4.31 -10.47 -15.00
C PHE A 318 2.95 -10.23 -15.65
N SER A 319 2.23 -11.30 -16.00
CA SER A 319 0.95 -11.16 -16.70
C SER A 319 -0.18 -10.81 -15.73
N VAL A 320 -1.10 -9.95 -16.16
CA VAL A 320 -2.44 -9.87 -15.54
C VAL A 320 -3.13 -11.23 -15.53
N LYS A 321 -4.05 -11.42 -14.58
CA LYS A 321 -4.84 -12.65 -14.43
C LYS A 321 -6.32 -12.34 -14.42
N CYS A 322 -7.13 -13.12 -15.13
CA CYS A 322 -8.58 -12.89 -15.21
C CYS A 322 -9.37 -13.75 -14.21
N SER A 323 -8.82 -14.89 -13.82
CA SER A 323 -9.32 -15.74 -12.73
C SER A 323 -8.41 -15.69 -11.51
N THR A 324 -8.91 -16.13 -10.35
CA THR A 324 -8.12 -16.20 -9.12
C THR A 324 -7.13 -17.33 -9.33
N PRO A 325 -5.82 -17.09 -9.36
CA PRO A 325 -4.85 -18.16 -9.59
C PRO A 325 -4.84 -19.06 -8.36
N ALA A 326 -5.28 -20.30 -8.53
CA ALA A 326 -5.35 -21.29 -7.47
C ALA A 326 -4.98 -22.67 -8.05
N LYS A 327 -4.32 -23.49 -7.23
CA LYS A 327 -3.79 -24.79 -7.64
C LYS A 327 -4.94 -25.77 -7.95
N SER A 328 -4.78 -26.63 -8.96
CA SER A 328 -5.82 -27.56 -9.39
C SER A 328 -6.30 -28.52 -8.30
N GLU A 329 -5.37 -29.08 -7.53
CA GLU A 329 -5.65 -30.04 -6.44
C GLU A 329 -6.48 -29.38 -5.35
N TYR A 330 -6.19 -28.11 -5.05
CA TYR A 330 -6.96 -27.29 -4.12
C TYR A 330 -8.36 -26.99 -4.64
N LEU A 331 -8.50 -26.68 -5.94
CA LEU A 331 -9.83 -26.45 -6.54
C LEU A 331 -10.72 -27.69 -6.49
N VAL A 332 -10.15 -28.91 -6.61
CA VAL A 332 -10.91 -30.15 -6.40
C VAL A 332 -11.43 -30.22 -4.97
N GLN A 333 -10.59 -29.90 -3.98
CA GLN A 333 -10.98 -29.90 -2.57
C GLN A 333 -12.10 -28.89 -2.26
N LYS A 334 -12.13 -27.74 -2.93
CA LYS A 334 -13.23 -26.77 -2.80
C LYS A 334 -14.54 -27.22 -3.45
N LEU A 335 -14.50 -28.15 -4.40
CA LEU A 335 -15.68 -28.63 -5.13
C LEU A 335 -16.28 -29.92 -4.56
N ASP A 336 -15.49 -30.67 -3.78
CA ASP A 336 -15.87 -31.95 -3.17
C ASP A 336 -15.42 -31.99 -1.71
N GLU A 337 -16.38 -31.86 -0.78
CA GLU A 337 -16.14 -31.91 0.67
C GLU A 337 -15.51 -33.24 1.14
N SER A 338 -15.66 -34.30 0.35
CA SER A 338 -15.07 -35.62 0.63
C SER A 338 -13.64 -35.78 0.13
N ALA A 339 -13.13 -34.81 -0.64
CA ALA A 339 -11.77 -34.83 -1.14
C ALA A 339 -10.75 -34.76 0.00
N ASP A 340 -9.62 -35.43 -0.21
CA ASP A 340 -8.46 -35.36 0.66
C ASP A 340 -7.89 -33.93 0.69
N ALA A 341 -7.10 -33.64 1.73
CA ALA A 341 -6.42 -32.36 1.86
C ALA A 341 -5.47 -32.12 0.68
N ALA A 342 -5.42 -30.87 0.21
CA ALA A 342 -4.58 -30.48 -0.92
C ALA A 342 -3.10 -30.47 -0.51
N VAL A 343 -2.27 -31.26 -1.20
CA VAL A 343 -0.82 -31.24 -1.01
C VAL A 343 -0.25 -29.97 -1.65
N VAL A 344 0.08 -29.01 -0.79
CA VAL A 344 0.64 -27.73 -1.20
C VAL A 344 2.13 -27.85 -1.45
N HIS A 345 2.82 -28.63 -0.61
CA HIS A 345 4.25 -28.84 -0.70
C HIS A 345 4.63 -30.29 -0.38
N SER A 346 5.58 -30.82 -1.14
CA SER A 346 6.28 -32.07 -0.82
C SER A 346 7.78 -31.91 -1.01
N TYR A 347 8.52 -32.10 0.07
CA TYR A 347 9.99 -32.09 0.04
C TYR A 347 10.55 -33.16 -0.88
N PHE A 348 9.88 -34.32 -1.02
CA PHE A 348 10.32 -35.37 -1.94
C PHE A 348 10.25 -34.94 -3.41
N GLU A 349 9.24 -34.14 -3.78
CA GLU A 349 9.06 -33.67 -5.15
C GLU A 349 9.88 -32.43 -5.45
N GLU A 350 9.96 -31.50 -4.49
CA GLU A 350 10.52 -30.17 -4.71
C GLU A 350 11.95 -30.02 -4.18
N SER A 351 12.32 -30.78 -3.14
CA SER A 351 13.59 -30.64 -2.41
C SER A 351 13.88 -29.21 -1.93
N LYS A 352 12.83 -28.50 -1.47
CA LYS A 352 12.91 -27.11 -1.00
C LYS A 352 12.50 -26.99 0.46
N LEU A 353 13.11 -26.04 1.16
CA LEU A 353 12.77 -25.71 2.55
C LEU A 353 11.70 -24.62 2.68
N HIS A 354 11.18 -24.13 1.56
CA HIS A 354 10.11 -23.14 1.51
C HIS A 354 9.02 -23.54 0.52
N THR A 355 7.83 -22.99 0.76
CA THR A 355 6.71 -23.04 -0.16
C THR A 355 5.82 -21.81 0.02
N THR A 356 5.06 -21.51 -1.01
CA THR A 356 4.05 -20.45 -0.98
C THR A 356 2.74 -20.98 -1.54
N PHE A 357 1.64 -20.43 -1.07
CA PHE A 357 0.31 -20.85 -1.46
C PHE A 357 -0.68 -19.70 -1.39
N THR A 358 -1.52 -19.60 -2.41
CA THR A 358 -2.64 -18.66 -2.47
C THR A 358 -3.95 -19.46 -2.50
N GLY A 359 -4.78 -19.24 -1.49
CA GLY A 359 -6.15 -19.74 -1.44
C GLY A 359 -7.17 -18.61 -1.48
N TYR A 360 -8.46 -18.96 -1.46
CA TYR A 360 -9.53 -18.00 -1.37
C TYR A 360 -10.78 -18.60 -0.74
N PHE A 361 -11.62 -17.74 -0.16
CA PHE A 361 -12.98 -18.11 0.24
C PHE A 361 -14.01 -17.31 -0.53
N THR A 362 -15.11 -17.95 -0.89
CA THR A 362 -16.31 -17.31 -1.42
C THR A 362 -17.06 -16.59 -0.29
N GLU A 363 -17.94 -15.65 -0.64
CA GLU A 363 -18.79 -14.99 0.35
C GLU A 363 -19.69 -15.97 1.12
N SER A 364 -20.11 -17.06 0.48
CA SER A 364 -20.89 -18.12 1.14
C SER A 364 -20.07 -18.85 2.19
N GLU A 365 -18.83 -19.24 1.87
CA GLU A 365 -17.93 -19.90 2.83
C GLU A 365 -17.59 -18.99 4.00
N ILE A 366 -17.40 -17.69 3.75
CA ILE A 366 -17.10 -16.71 4.83
C ILE A 366 -18.28 -16.55 5.79
N LYS A 367 -19.51 -16.52 5.27
CA LYS A 367 -20.72 -16.40 6.08
C LYS A 367 -21.02 -17.67 6.87
N ASP A 368 -20.70 -18.82 6.30
CA ASP A 368 -20.82 -20.10 6.99
C ASP A 368 -19.75 -20.24 8.08
N GLY A 369 -18.48 -20.05 7.71
CA GLY A 369 -17.34 -20.06 8.64
C GLY A 369 -16.98 -21.44 9.19
N THR A 370 -17.66 -22.52 8.78
CA THR A 370 -17.46 -23.85 9.34
C THR A 370 -16.65 -24.79 8.47
N ASP A 371 -16.60 -24.56 7.16
CA ASP A 371 -15.83 -25.38 6.23
C ASP A 371 -14.40 -24.86 6.05
N PRO A 372 -13.37 -25.67 6.38
CA PRO A 372 -11.99 -25.26 6.22
C PRO A 372 -11.41 -25.61 4.85
N ASP A 373 -10.47 -24.80 4.41
CA ASP A 373 -9.47 -25.24 3.44
C ASP A 373 -8.47 -26.18 4.14
N LYS A 374 -8.27 -27.37 3.58
CA LYS A 374 -7.45 -28.45 4.17
C LYS A 374 -6.19 -28.60 3.34
N LEU A 375 -5.05 -28.25 3.91
CA LEU A 375 -3.76 -28.24 3.22
C LEU A 375 -2.77 -29.20 3.90
N ILE A 376 -1.88 -29.79 3.10
CA ILE A 376 -0.76 -30.61 3.58
C ILE A 376 0.57 -29.96 3.19
N LEU A 377 1.46 -29.85 4.17
CA LEU A 377 2.87 -29.53 4.00
C LEU A 377 3.70 -30.76 4.40
N ASP A 378 4.25 -31.45 3.42
CA ASP A 378 5.03 -32.67 3.62
C ASP A 378 6.53 -32.40 3.59
N TYR A 379 7.14 -32.38 4.77
CA TYR A 379 8.59 -32.30 4.98
C TYR A 379 9.17 -33.64 5.45
N SER A 380 8.48 -34.76 5.21
CA SER A 380 8.90 -36.06 5.75
C SER A 380 10.17 -36.62 5.12
N GLY A 381 10.59 -36.08 3.98
CA GLY A 381 11.86 -36.38 3.34
C GLY A 381 13.06 -35.55 3.83
N LEU A 382 12.83 -34.53 4.67
CA LEU A 382 13.88 -33.65 5.16
C LEU A 382 14.71 -34.32 6.25
N ASP A 383 16.04 -34.32 6.10
CA ASP A 383 16.96 -34.81 7.14
C ASP A 383 17.18 -33.77 8.24
N VAL A 384 16.40 -33.88 9.32
CA VAL A 384 16.49 -32.99 10.48
C VAL A 384 17.69 -33.30 11.39
N GLY A 385 18.28 -34.50 11.28
CA GLY A 385 19.28 -35.00 12.23
C GLY A 385 20.58 -34.20 12.23
N ALA A 386 20.88 -33.51 11.13
CA ALA A 386 22.11 -32.71 10.98
C ALA A 386 22.00 -31.28 11.53
N TRP A 387 20.80 -30.80 11.91
CA TRP A 387 20.54 -29.36 12.04
C TRP A 387 20.04 -28.89 13.42
N GLY A 388 20.14 -29.72 14.46
CA GLY A 388 19.54 -29.39 15.76
C GLY A 388 18.01 -29.32 15.69
N GLN A 389 17.37 -28.57 16.59
CA GLN A 389 15.91 -28.43 16.59
C GLN A 389 15.47 -27.44 15.50
N LEU A 390 14.71 -27.94 14.54
CA LEU A 390 14.11 -27.14 13.46
C LEU A 390 12.64 -26.83 13.72
N TYR A 391 12.15 -25.77 13.07
CA TYR A 391 10.77 -25.33 13.12
C TYR A 391 10.22 -25.05 11.73
N LEU A 392 8.97 -25.39 11.51
CA LEU A 392 8.16 -24.92 10.40
C LEU A 392 7.57 -23.58 10.82
N LYS A 393 8.08 -22.48 10.25
CA LYS A 393 7.49 -21.14 10.35
C LYS A 393 6.44 -20.99 9.26
N VAL A 394 5.27 -20.48 9.62
CA VAL A 394 4.16 -20.22 8.69
C VAL A 394 3.69 -18.79 8.87
N ASN A 395 3.74 -18.02 7.79
CA ASN A 395 3.14 -16.69 7.73
C ASN A 395 1.78 -16.78 7.04
N VAL A 396 0.80 -16.07 7.58
CA VAL A 396 -0.57 -15.98 7.06
C VAL A 396 -0.88 -14.53 6.74
N SER A 397 -1.53 -14.29 5.61
CA SER A 397 -1.76 -12.94 5.07
C SER A 397 -3.10 -12.79 4.38
N THR A 398 -3.89 -11.79 4.78
CA THR A 398 -5.12 -11.35 4.11
C THR A 398 -5.19 -9.83 3.96
N ARG A 399 -4.78 -9.08 4.98
CA ARG A 399 -4.91 -7.61 5.02
C ARG A 399 -4.07 -6.95 3.96
N LYS A 400 -2.77 -7.25 3.88
CA LYS A 400 -1.89 -6.61 2.89
C LYS A 400 -2.30 -6.89 1.45
N LEU A 401 -3.00 -7.99 1.22
CA LEU A 401 -3.55 -8.34 -0.09
C LEU A 401 -4.78 -7.48 -0.42
N GLY A 402 -5.45 -6.92 0.60
CA GLY A 402 -6.72 -6.20 0.51
C GLY A 402 -7.94 -7.08 0.74
N SER A 403 -7.78 -8.27 1.30
CA SER A 403 -8.88 -9.18 1.57
C SER A 403 -9.46 -8.90 2.95
N ALA A 404 -10.74 -8.52 3.00
CA ALA A 404 -11.43 -8.18 4.25
C ALA A 404 -11.99 -9.41 4.98
N ILE A 405 -11.10 -10.36 5.28
CA ILE A 405 -11.39 -11.61 6.00
C ILE A 405 -10.33 -11.87 7.07
N GLY A 406 -10.76 -12.38 8.23
CA GLY A 406 -9.87 -13.01 9.21
C GLY A 406 -9.70 -14.50 8.91
N LEU A 407 -8.67 -15.13 9.47
CA LEU A 407 -8.43 -16.56 9.32
C LEU A 407 -8.08 -17.20 10.66
N ASN A 408 -8.75 -18.31 10.96
CA ASN A 408 -8.43 -19.19 12.08
C ASN A 408 -7.81 -20.48 11.53
N LEU A 409 -6.62 -20.82 11.99
CA LEU A 409 -5.85 -21.93 11.45
C LEU A 409 -5.60 -22.98 12.52
N HIS A 410 -5.91 -24.24 12.21
CA HIS A 410 -5.60 -25.38 13.05
C HIS A 410 -4.48 -26.20 12.39
N SER A 411 -3.35 -26.33 13.08
CA SER A 411 -2.19 -27.09 12.58
C SER A 411 -1.97 -28.35 13.41
N LYS A 412 -1.67 -29.46 12.73
CA LYS A 412 -1.38 -30.75 13.37
C LYS A 412 -0.23 -31.43 12.64
N ARG A 413 0.73 -31.98 13.39
CA ARG A 413 1.78 -32.84 12.84
C ARG A 413 1.34 -34.31 12.90
N ALA A 414 1.78 -35.15 11.96
CA ALA A 414 1.27 -36.52 11.81
C ALA A 414 1.30 -37.41 13.07
N ASP A 415 2.25 -37.18 13.98
CA ASP A 415 2.41 -37.91 15.24
C ASP A 415 1.61 -37.35 16.41
N GLU A 416 0.91 -36.23 16.23
CA GLU A 416 0.13 -35.60 17.28
C GLU A 416 -1.33 -36.06 17.28
N ALA A 417 -1.94 -36.10 18.46
CA ALA A 417 -3.35 -36.45 18.59
C ALA A 417 -4.29 -35.25 18.36
N THR A 418 -3.83 -34.03 18.64
CA THR A 418 -4.66 -32.82 18.67
C THR A 418 -4.01 -31.69 17.90
N SER A 419 -4.81 -30.90 17.17
CA SER A 419 -4.34 -29.69 16.50
C SER A 419 -4.07 -28.57 17.50
N SER A 420 -3.12 -27.69 17.18
CA SER A 420 -2.97 -26.37 17.80
C SER A 420 -3.72 -25.33 16.98
N SER A 421 -4.44 -24.45 17.65
CA SER A 421 -5.20 -23.37 17.01
C SER A 421 -4.41 -22.06 17.05
N TYR A 422 -4.47 -21.34 15.93
CA TYR A 422 -3.90 -20.01 15.73
C TYR A 422 -5.00 -19.12 15.18
N SER A 423 -5.19 -17.96 15.78
CA SER A 423 -6.28 -17.04 15.45
C SER A 423 -5.73 -15.62 15.39
N VAL A 424 -6.48 -14.76 14.70
CA VAL A 424 -6.23 -13.32 14.72
C VAL A 424 -6.18 -12.80 16.16
N SER A 425 -5.25 -11.89 16.43
CA SER A 425 -5.06 -11.24 17.73
C SER A 425 -5.31 -9.74 17.61
N SER A 426 -5.36 -9.03 18.73
CA SER A 426 -5.48 -7.56 18.73
C SER A 426 -4.16 -6.93 19.13
N ASP A 427 -3.82 -5.83 18.47
CA ASP A 427 -2.72 -4.97 18.87
C ASP A 427 -2.96 -4.41 20.29
N PRO A 428 -1.98 -4.52 21.21
CA PRO A 428 -2.20 -4.20 22.62
C PRO A 428 -2.36 -2.69 22.89
N VAL A 429 -1.98 -1.82 21.96
CA VAL A 429 -2.01 -0.36 22.13
C VAL A 429 -3.26 0.23 21.48
N THR A 430 -3.55 -0.20 20.26
CA THR A 430 -4.64 0.34 19.44
C THR A 430 -5.91 -0.52 19.50
N ALA A 431 -5.81 -1.76 19.99
CA ALA A 431 -6.87 -2.77 19.89
C ALA A 431 -7.27 -3.12 18.43
N LYS A 432 -6.45 -2.76 17.43
CA LYS A 432 -6.67 -3.13 16.02
C LYS A 432 -6.55 -4.64 15.88
N LEU A 433 -7.48 -5.29 15.18
CA LEU A 433 -7.35 -6.70 14.83
C LEU A 433 -6.21 -6.91 13.81
N LEU A 434 -5.31 -7.84 14.12
CA LEU A 434 -4.14 -8.22 13.32
C LEU A 434 -4.50 -9.45 12.47
N LEU A 435 -4.81 -9.21 11.19
CA LEU A 435 -5.22 -10.27 10.26
C LEU A 435 -4.03 -11.02 9.67
N ASP A 436 -2.88 -10.36 9.57
CA ASP A 436 -1.62 -10.93 9.10
C ASP A 436 -0.83 -11.36 10.34
N TYR A 437 -0.44 -12.64 10.43
CA TYR A 437 0.23 -13.20 11.60
C TYR A 437 1.17 -14.34 11.21
N GLU A 438 2.04 -14.73 12.14
CA GLU A 438 2.96 -15.85 12.00
C GLU A 438 2.80 -16.83 13.17
N PHE A 439 3.13 -18.11 12.90
CA PHE A 439 3.30 -19.11 13.96
C PHE A 439 4.40 -20.09 13.58
N SER A 440 4.94 -20.79 14.58
CA SER A 440 5.99 -21.78 14.39
C SER A 440 5.64 -23.11 15.04
N ARG A 441 6.06 -24.19 14.39
CA ARG A 441 5.77 -25.58 14.77
C ARG A 441 7.06 -26.38 14.80
N PRO A 442 7.43 -27.05 15.89
CA PRO A 442 8.66 -27.84 15.92
C PRO A 442 8.57 -29.01 14.93
N LEU A 443 9.68 -29.32 14.27
CA LEU A 443 9.83 -30.59 13.55
C LEU A 443 10.12 -31.72 14.55
N SER A 444 9.65 -32.92 14.21
CA SER A 444 9.98 -34.16 14.90
C SER A 444 11.37 -34.62 14.51
N SER A 445 12.08 -35.29 15.43
CA SER A 445 13.34 -35.98 15.15
C SER A 445 13.17 -37.20 14.25
N LEU A 446 11.94 -37.72 14.11
CA LEU A 446 11.60 -38.74 13.14
C LEU A 446 11.06 -38.08 11.89
N ASN A 447 11.84 -38.12 10.80
CA ASN A 447 11.49 -37.44 9.55
C ASN A 447 10.10 -37.83 9.06
N SER A 448 9.72 -39.11 9.15
CA SER A 448 8.39 -39.61 8.76
C SER A 448 7.20 -38.90 9.42
N ASN A 449 7.40 -38.24 10.56
CA ASN A 449 6.34 -37.54 11.27
C ASN A 449 6.17 -36.09 10.79
N ASN A 450 7.10 -35.55 10.00
CA ASN A 450 7.11 -34.15 9.57
C ASN A 450 6.14 -33.87 8.40
N ILE A 451 4.92 -34.37 8.52
CA ILE A 451 3.78 -34.04 7.66
C ILE A 451 2.84 -33.18 8.49
N PHE A 452 2.55 -31.97 8.01
CA PHE A 452 1.72 -31.00 8.71
C PHE A 452 0.40 -30.81 7.97
N GLU A 453 -0.70 -31.07 8.66
CA GLU A 453 -2.05 -30.75 8.22
C GLU A 453 -2.41 -29.35 8.71
N LEU A 454 -2.88 -28.48 7.81
CA LEU A 454 -3.37 -27.15 8.11
C LEU A 454 -4.84 -27.04 7.68
N ASN A 455 -5.74 -26.82 8.64
CA ASN A 455 -7.15 -26.52 8.38
C ASN A 455 -7.38 -25.03 8.60
N ILE A 456 -7.82 -24.32 7.56
CA ILE A 456 -7.94 -22.86 7.56
C ILE A 456 -9.43 -22.51 7.48
N TYR A 457 -9.95 -21.85 8.49
CA TYR A 457 -11.34 -21.42 8.59
C TYR A 457 -11.45 -19.92 8.32
N PRO A 458 -12.39 -19.46 7.46
CA PRO A 458 -12.63 -18.05 7.28
C PRO A 458 -13.36 -17.46 8.50
N GLN A 459 -13.02 -16.22 8.84
CA GLN A 459 -13.72 -15.42 9.84
C GLN A 459 -14.30 -14.18 9.18
N GLU A 460 -15.62 -14.04 9.22
CA GLU A 460 -16.29 -12.83 8.79
C GLU A 460 -15.94 -11.68 9.75
N LEU A 461 -15.41 -10.58 9.19
CA LEU A 461 -15.16 -9.36 9.93
C LEU A 461 -16.45 -8.52 10.02
N THR A 462 -16.72 -7.99 11.21
CA THR A 462 -17.80 -7.02 11.44
C THR A 462 -17.55 -5.73 10.66
N SER A 463 -18.59 -4.90 10.49
CA SER A 463 -18.45 -3.61 9.81
C SER A 463 -17.50 -2.65 10.55
N SER A 464 -17.41 -2.73 11.88
CA SER A 464 -16.47 -1.91 12.67
C SER A 464 -15.04 -2.34 12.38
N GLU A 465 -14.73 -3.64 12.48
CA GLU A 465 -13.40 -4.17 12.21
C GLU A 465 -12.95 -3.86 10.78
N LYS A 466 -13.85 -4.01 9.79
CA LYS A 466 -13.55 -3.64 8.40
C LYS A 466 -13.20 -2.15 8.27
N THR A 467 -13.92 -1.27 8.96
CA THR A 467 -13.67 0.18 8.92
C THR A 467 -12.36 0.54 9.62
N GLU A 468 -12.06 -0.09 10.76
CA GLU A 468 -10.84 0.12 11.54
C GLU A 468 -9.57 -0.33 10.81
N ILE A 469 -9.70 -1.37 9.98
CA ILE A 469 -8.57 -1.98 9.26
C ILE A 469 -8.37 -1.35 7.88
N PHE A 470 -9.45 -1.13 7.14
CA PHE A 470 -9.39 -0.77 5.72
C PHE A 470 -9.86 0.64 5.40
N ALA A 471 -10.29 1.44 6.39
CA ALA A 471 -10.68 2.85 6.32
C ALA A 471 -11.80 3.21 5.30
N SER A 472 -11.56 2.95 4.02
CA SER A 472 -12.48 3.05 2.89
C SER A 472 -12.69 1.68 2.26
N GLN A 473 -13.55 0.85 2.86
CA GLN A 473 -13.79 -0.53 2.42
C GLN A 473 -14.04 -0.64 0.90
N LYS A 474 -14.91 0.21 0.36
CA LYS A 474 -15.28 0.21 -1.06
C LYS A 474 -14.12 0.49 -2.02
N SER A 475 -13.10 1.19 -1.55
CA SER A 475 -11.97 1.61 -2.39
C SER A 475 -10.70 0.84 -2.08
N LEU A 476 -10.57 0.21 -0.91
CA LEU A 476 -9.31 -0.42 -0.50
C LEU A 476 -9.42 -1.95 -0.42
N THR A 477 -10.61 -2.52 -0.32
CA THR A 477 -10.76 -3.98 -0.32
C THR A 477 -10.84 -4.54 -1.73
N ASN A 478 -10.28 -5.74 -1.91
CA ASN A 478 -10.53 -6.55 -3.09
C ASN A 478 -11.87 -7.27 -2.91
N GLU A 479 -12.59 -7.43 -4.02
CA GLU A 479 -13.81 -8.26 -4.06
C GLU A 479 -13.51 -9.76 -3.86
N ARG A 480 -12.25 -10.16 -4.03
CA ARG A 480 -11.81 -11.55 -3.90
C ARG A 480 -11.12 -11.73 -2.56
N SER A 481 -11.72 -12.54 -1.69
CA SER A 481 -11.20 -12.86 -0.36
C SER A 481 -10.07 -13.89 -0.45
N ILE A 482 -8.97 -13.49 -1.10
CA ILE A 482 -7.76 -14.29 -1.24
C ILE A 482 -6.96 -14.26 0.05
N TYR A 483 -6.27 -15.34 0.35
CA TYR A 483 -5.28 -15.40 1.41
C TYR A 483 -3.98 -15.98 0.89
N PHE A 484 -2.88 -15.62 1.54
CA PHE A 484 -1.56 -16.09 1.19
C PHE A 484 -0.89 -16.74 2.41
N ILE A 485 -0.23 -17.85 2.16
CA ILE A 485 0.62 -18.54 3.13
C ILE A 485 2.02 -18.68 2.53
N SER A 486 3.03 -18.34 3.33
CA SER A 486 4.40 -18.78 3.09
C SER A 486 4.83 -19.65 4.25
N ALA A 487 5.34 -20.85 3.94
CA ALA A 487 5.79 -21.79 4.95
C ALA A 487 7.27 -22.13 4.70
N THR A 488 8.08 -22.07 5.75
CA THR A 488 9.53 -22.16 5.65
C THR A 488 10.13 -22.93 6.82
N ILE A 489 11.25 -23.60 6.59
CA ILE A 489 12.02 -24.28 7.65
C ILE A 489 13.08 -23.33 8.19
N VAL A 490 13.07 -23.14 9.51
CA VAL A 490 13.99 -22.27 10.25
C VAL A 490 14.64 -23.00 11.42
N ASP A 491 15.77 -22.47 11.88
CA ASP A 491 16.46 -22.95 13.08
C ASP A 491 15.73 -22.51 14.37
N SER A 492 16.28 -22.89 15.52
CA SER A 492 15.73 -22.53 16.84
C SER A 492 15.72 -21.04 17.17
N PHE A 493 16.43 -20.23 16.41
CA PHE A 493 16.48 -18.77 16.54
C PHE A 493 15.60 -18.07 15.49
N GLY A 494 14.93 -18.83 14.62
CA GLY A 494 14.12 -18.30 13.53
C GLY A 494 14.94 -17.91 12.30
N ASN A 495 16.23 -18.23 12.25
CA ASN A 495 17.04 -17.98 11.06
C ASN A 495 16.75 -19.02 9.99
N GLN A 496 16.85 -18.57 8.74
CA GLN A 496 16.74 -19.46 7.59
C GLN A 496 17.94 -20.40 7.51
N LEU A 497 17.69 -21.63 7.08
CA LEU A 497 18.75 -22.60 6.80
C LEU A 497 19.40 -22.36 5.43
N GLU A 498 18.60 -21.87 4.48
CA GLU A 498 19.01 -21.45 3.14
C GLU A 498 18.16 -20.25 2.71
N ALA A 499 18.69 -19.46 1.78
CA ALA A 499 17.93 -18.39 1.15
C ALA A 499 16.72 -18.95 0.40
N PHE A 500 15.53 -18.35 0.59
CA PHE A 500 14.34 -18.76 -0.13
C PHE A 500 14.40 -18.22 -1.55
N ASP A 501 14.89 -19.04 -2.47
CA ASP A 501 15.08 -18.66 -3.85
C ASP A 501 14.51 -19.71 -4.80
N ASP A 502 13.68 -19.27 -5.75
CA ASP A 502 13.13 -20.10 -6.81
C ASP A 502 13.88 -19.98 -8.13
N THR A 503 15.08 -19.38 -8.11
CA THR A 503 15.96 -19.24 -9.28
C THR A 503 16.23 -20.59 -9.98
N PRO A 504 16.23 -20.65 -11.33
CA PRO A 504 15.90 -19.56 -12.25
C PRO A 504 14.39 -19.25 -12.25
N TYR A 505 14.08 -17.95 -12.24
CA TYR A 505 12.69 -17.47 -12.32
C TYR A 505 12.10 -17.71 -13.72
N GLU A 506 10.84 -18.12 -13.76
CA GLU A 506 10.08 -18.27 -15.00
C GLU A 506 9.04 -17.16 -15.10
N ASP A 507 9.08 -16.38 -16.19
CA ASP A 507 8.15 -15.29 -16.42
C ASP A 507 6.82 -15.76 -17.03
N ASN A 508 5.90 -14.84 -17.29
CA ASN A 508 4.57 -15.16 -17.82
C ASN A 508 4.42 -14.94 -19.32
N SER A 509 5.51 -14.78 -20.07
CA SER A 509 5.47 -14.55 -21.52
C SER A 509 4.75 -15.66 -22.30
N LEU A 510 4.74 -16.89 -21.77
CA LEU A 510 4.08 -18.06 -22.37
C LEU A 510 2.63 -18.28 -21.92
N CYS A 511 2.14 -17.54 -20.91
CA CYS A 511 0.80 -17.71 -20.34
C CYS A 511 0.15 -16.36 -19.99
N MET A 512 0.28 -15.40 -20.91
CA MET A 512 -0.35 -14.10 -20.77
C MET A 512 -1.87 -14.19 -20.84
N GLU A 513 -2.56 -13.42 -20.01
CA GLU A 513 -4.02 -13.28 -20.01
C GLU A 513 -4.42 -11.81 -20.21
N GLY A 514 -5.73 -11.59 -20.32
CA GLY A 514 -6.33 -10.28 -20.46
C GLY A 514 -6.40 -9.77 -21.90
N ASP A 515 -7.26 -8.80 -22.13
CA ASP A 515 -7.64 -8.30 -23.44
C ASP A 515 -6.45 -7.61 -24.13
N ALA A 516 -6.11 -8.10 -25.33
CA ALA A 516 -5.11 -7.48 -26.19
C ALA A 516 -5.59 -6.11 -26.70
N GLY A 517 -4.66 -5.15 -26.85
CA GLY A 517 -4.98 -3.83 -27.37
C GLY A 517 -4.08 -2.73 -26.81
N PRO A 518 -4.29 -1.46 -27.19
CA PRO A 518 -3.46 -0.37 -26.71
C PRO A 518 -3.51 -0.24 -25.17
N GLY A 519 -2.40 0.19 -24.58
CA GLY A 519 -2.33 0.62 -23.18
C GLY A 519 -3.04 1.94 -22.92
N SER A 520 -3.52 2.15 -21.70
CA SER A 520 -3.78 3.50 -21.20
C SER A 520 -2.46 4.27 -21.09
N LYS A 521 -2.53 5.60 -21.28
CA LYS A 521 -1.40 6.51 -21.14
C LYS A 521 -1.56 7.38 -19.91
N ALA A 522 -0.48 7.92 -19.38
CA ALA A 522 -0.50 8.95 -18.35
C ALA A 522 -1.31 10.14 -18.83
N TYR A 523 -2.07 10.71 -17.90
CA TYR A 523 -2.76 11.97 -18.14
C TYR A 523 -1.75 13.13 -18.09
N GLU A 524 -1.73 13.92 -19.15
CA GLU A 524 -0.92 15.13 -19.28
C GLU A 524 -1.86 16.33 -19.35
N PRO A 525 -1.94 17.18 -18.31
CA PRO A 525 -2.82 18.33 -18.31
C PRO A 525 -2.39 19.34 -19.38
N LEU A 526 -3.35 19.79 -20.18
CA LEU A 526 -3.18 20.92 -21.09
C LEU A 526 -3.17 22.23 -20.25
N SER A 527 -2.01 22.60 -19.68
CA SER A 527 -1.71 23.85 -18.93
C SER A 527 -2.11 23.94 -17.44
N ASN A 528 -1.33 24.74 -16.70
CA ASN A 528 -1.26 24.98 -15.24
C ASN A 528 -2.62 25.21 -14.53
N VAL A 529 -3.39 24.16 -14.30
CA VAL A 529 -4.51 24.19 -13.36
C VAL A 529 -4.07 23.42 -12.12
N SER A 530 -3.96 24.13 -10.99
CA SER A 530 -3.74 23.51 -9.69
C SER A 530 -4.94 22.61 -9.38
N SER A 531 -4.73 21.30 -9.47
CA SER A 531 -5.72 20.31 -9.07
C SER A 531 -5.61 20.06 -7.57
N THR A 532 -6.69 20.30 -6.85
CA THR A 532 -6.90 19.77 -5.49
C THR A 532 -6.99 18.25 -5.58
N LEU A 533 -6.08 17.53 -4.93
CA LEU A 533 -6.22 16.08 -4.72
C LEU A 533 -7.36 15.85 -3.71
N GLY A 534 -8.26 14.93 -4.00
CA GLY A 534 -9.32 14.51 -3.08
C GLY A 534 -10.74 14.77 -3.58
N GLN A 535 -11.34 13.77 -4.22
CA GLN A 535 -12.80 13.67 -4.30
C GLN A 535 -13.29 12.23 -4.03
N GLN A 536 -13.74 12.04 -2.78
CA GLN A 536 -14.67 11.05 -2.20
C GLN A 536 -14.39 9.54 -2.29
N GLN A 537 -14.10 8.93 -1.12
CA GLN A 537 -14.99 8.02 -0.35
C GLN A 537 -14.32 7.72 1.02
N GLY A 538 -14.88 8.24 2.14
CA GLY A 538 -14.30 8.10 3.50
C GLY A 538 -13.71 9.41 4.05
N MET A 539 -13.24 9.40 5.31
CA MET A 539 -12.43 10.49 5.86
C MET A 539 -11.00 10.39 5.30
N SER A 540 -10.53 11.43 4.65
CA SER A 540 -9.33 11.39 3.80
C SER A 540 -8.40 12.57 4.08
N CYS A 541 -7.11 12.41 3.81
CA CYS A 541 -6.13 13.49 3.80
C CYS A 541 -5.94 14.00 2.37
N ALA A 542 -5.56 15.28 2.21
CA ALA A 542 -5.38 15.88 0.88
C ALA A 542 -4.15 16.78 0.80
N THR A 543 -3.65 17.01 -0.41
CA THR A 543 -2.54 17.94 -0.65
C THR A 543 -2.99 19.00 -1.66
N ILE A 544 -2.71 20.27 -1.38
CA ILE A 544 -2.96 21.39 -2.30
C ILE A 544 -1.61 21.98 -2.73
N LYS A 545 -1.48 22.31 -4.02
CA LYS A 545 -0.29 22.94 -4.59
C LYS A 545 -0.59 24.41 -4.86
N ASP A 546 0.13 25.32 -4.22
CA ASP A 546 0.10 26.74 -4.58
C ASP A 546 1.25 27.04 -5.55
N ALA A 547 0.91 27.39 -6.79
CA ALA A 547 1.88 27.94 -7.73
C ALA A 547 2.02 29.44 -7.42
N GLY A 548 3.22 29.85 -6.98
CA GLY A 548 3.53 31.23 -6.61
C GLY A 548 3.15 32.27 -7.66
N GLU A 549 2.77 33.46 -7.17
CA GLU A 549 2.29 34.61 -7.94
C GLU A 549 3.21 35.02 -9.09
N GLY A 550 2.66 34.99 -10.31
CA GLY A 550 3.24 35.59 -11.50
C GLY A 550 2.16 36.29 -12.34
N ASN A 551 2.06 37.61 -12.18
CA ASN A 551 1.39 38.59 -13.05
C ASN A 551 -0.14 38.50 -13.26
N ASN A 552 -0.86 39.39 -12.58
CA ASN A 552 -1.92 40.26 -13.13
C ASN A 552 -2.83 39.70 -14.26
N GLN A 553 -3.61 38.65 -13.99
CA GLN A 553 -4.81 38.32 -14.78
C GLN A 553 -6.03 37.86 -13.94
N GLY A 554 -6.00 38.02 -12.61
CA GLY A 554 -7.08 37.55 -11.71
C GLY A 554 -8.35 38.40 -11.66
N THR A 555 -8.37 39.61 -12.23
CA THR A 555 -9.52 40.53 -12.11
C THR A 555 -10.63 40.29 -13.13
N LEU A 556 -10.34 39.62 -14.26
CA LEU A 556 -11.35 39.38 -15.31
C LEU A 556 -12.28 38.20 -15.01
N SER A 557 -11.78 37.12 -14.39
CA SER A 557 -12.61 35.96 -14.01
C SER A 557 -13.59 36.27 -12.88
N PHE A 558 -13.21 37.15 -11.94
CA PHE A 558 -14.10 37.60 -10.87
C PHE A 558 -15.23 38.49 -11.41
N ILE A 559 -14.93 39.39 -12.35
CA ILE A 559 -15.93 40.27 -12.98
C ILE A 559 -16.89 39.47 -13.87
N PHE A 560 -16.40 38.47 -14.62
CA PHE A 560 -17.28 37.59 -15.41
C PHE A 560 -18.18 36.71 -14.53
N GLY A 561 -17.66 36.19 -13.41
CA GLY A 561 -18.46 35.45 -12.43
C GLY A 561 -19.55 36.30 -11.79
N LEU A 562 -19.26 37.56 -11.48
CA LEU A 562 -20.22 38.51 -10.92
C LEU A 562 -21.31 38.88 -11.94
N ILE A 563 -20.95 39.08 -13.21
CA ILE A 563 -21.90 39.39 -14.30
C ILE A 563 -22.84 38.22 -14.58
N VAL A 564 -22.33 36.98 -14.55
CA VAL A 564 -23.16 35.77 -14.73
C VAL A 564 -24.11 35.58 -13.54
N ALA A 565 -23.65 35.81 -12.30
CA ALA A 565 -24.49 35.73 -11.11
C ALA A 565 -25.60 36.80 -11.10
N ILE A 566 -25.30 38.04 -11.49
CA ILE A 566 -26.29 39.12 -11.58
C ILE A 566 -27.30 38.87 -12.71
N SER A 567 -26.86 38.26 -13.82
CA SER A 567 -27.73 37.91 -14.95
C SER A 567 -28.74 36.80 -14.58
N PHE A 568 -28.33 35.81 -13.78
CA PHE A 568 -29.22 34.78 -13.26
C PHE A 568 -30.23 35.32 -12.24
N PHE A 569 -29.82 36.26 -11.38
CA PHE A 569 -30.74 36.91 -10.43
C PHE A 569 -31.76 37.84 -11.10
N ALA A 570 -31.39 38.50 -12.22
CA ALA A 570 -32.31 39.32 -13.00
C ALA A 570 -33.33 38.49 -13.81
N LEU A 571 -32.95 37.27 -14.23
CA LEU A 571 -33.85 36.34 -14.95
C LEU A 571 -34.84 35.64 -14.00
N CYS A 572 -34.45 35.30 -12.77
CA CYS A 572 -35.35 34.70 -11.78
C CYS A 572 -36.40 35.67 -11.21
N LYS A 573 -36.20 36.99 -11.34
CA LYS A 573 -37.19 37.99 -10.88
C LYS A 573 -38.27 38.34 -11.92
N LYS A 574 -38.16 37.82 -13.15
CA LYS A 574 -39.14 38.03 -14.25
C LYS A 574 -40.04 36.81 -14.53
N GLY A 575 -39.89 35.73 -13.77
CA GLY A 575 -40.62 34.47 -13.99
C GLY A 575 -41.87 34.24 -13.12
N ASN A 576 -42.30 35.21 -12.30
CA ASN A 576 -43.38 35.00 -11.34
C ASN A 576 -44.68 35.81 -11.58
N ASP A 577 -44.83 36.42 -12.76
CA ASP A 577 -46.11 37.00 -13.21
C ASP A 577 -46.49 36.42 -14.57
N SER A 578 -46.98 35.18 -14.59
CA SER A 578 -47.89 34.60 -15.59
C SER A 578 -48.00 33.09 -15.38
N PHE A 579 -49.03 32.63 -14.65
CA PHE A 579 -49.90 31.47 -14.92
C PHE A 579 -50.61 31.04 -13.62
N VAL A 580 -51.91 31.38 -13.57
CA VAL A 580 -52.98 31.03 -12.61
C VAL A 580 -52.89 31.61 -11.21
#